data_AF-A0A3P6RKA4-F1
#
_entry.id   AF-A0A3P6RKA4-F1
#
_cell.length_a   1.000
_cell.length_b   1.000
_cell.length_c   1.000
_cell.angle_alpha   90.00
_cell.angle_beta   90.00
_cell.angle_gamma   90.00
#
_symmetry.space_group_name_H-M   'P 1'
#
loop_
_entity.id
_entity.type
_entity.pdbx_description
1 polymer ?
#
loop_
_entity_poly.entity_id
_entity_poly.type
_entity_poly.pdbx_seq_one_letter_code
_entity_poly.pdbx_strand_id
1 'polypeptide(L)'
;MVVDYLKLDEEERPGLIMAYVWEPDYTGHRATGEKVYEQVRSLDASIERFLNKLSEEGMLGCVNIVIVSDHGMSVIKNRVALDEMLNTDGLVIVPGVNTLMFRNGSSEFYSFAFIPCNA
;
A
#
# COMPACT_ATOMS: atom_id res chain seq x y z
N MET A 1 11.11 18.29 6.87
CA MET A 1 11.21 17.31 5.76
C MET A 1 12.22 16.22 6.15
N VAL A 2 12.21 15.04 5.51
CA VAL A 2 13.15 13.92 5.81
C VAL A 2 14.61 14.39 5.88
N VAL A 3 14.99 15.30 4.98
CA VAL A 3 16.32 15.90 4.92
C VAL A 3 16.73 16.61 6.22
N ASP A 4 15.78 17.21 6.95
CA ASP A 4 16.10 17.94 8.18
C ASP A 4 16.52 16.99 9.31
N TYR A 5 15.98 15.78 9.34
CA TYR A 5 16.42 14.75 10.29
C TYR A 5 17.87 14.29 10.02
N LEU A 6 18.31 14.31 8.76
CA LEU A 6 19.68 13.96 8.39
C LEU A 6 20.71 15.03 8.80
N LYS A 7 20.24 16.25 9.09
CA LYS A 7 21.05 17.40 9.50
C LYS A 7 21.18 17.57 11.01
N LEU A 8 20.49 16.76 11.80
CA LEU A 8 20.64 16.76 13.25
C LEU A 8 22.07 16.41 13.65
N ASP A 9 22.45 16.87 14.84
CA ASP A 9 23.72 16.50 15.46
C ASP A 9 23.79 14.98 15.67
N GLU A 10 25.01 14.43 15.71
CA GLU A 10 25.24 12.98 15.71
C GLU A 10 24.46 12.23 16.80
N GLU A 11 24.30 12.86 17.96
CA GLU A 11 23.61 12.33 19.14
C GLU A 11 22.09 12.26 18.97
N GLU A 12 21.51 13.10 18.10
CA GLU A 12 20.06 13.19 17.88
C GLU A 12 19.63 12.62 16.52
N ARG A 13 20.58 12.41 15.60
CA ARG A 13 20.31 11.99 14.23
C ARG A 13 19.89 10.52 14.16
N PRO A 14 18.69 10.21 13.63
CA PRO A 14 18.20 8.85 13.56
C PRO A 14 18.97 8.00 12.54
N GLY A 15 19.28 6.75 12.91
CA GLY A 15 19.93 5.78 12.02
C GLY A 15 18.99 5.14 10.98
N LEU A 16 17.67 5.28 11.17
CA LEU A 16 16.63 4.82 10.24
C LEU A 16 15.54 5.89 10.17
N ILE A 17 15.20 6.31 8.95
CA ILE A 17 14.07 7.20 8.68
C ILE A 17 13.12 6.48 7.73
N MET A 18 11.84 6.46 8.08
CA MET A 18 10.78 5.92 7.23
C MET A 18 9.84 7.05 6.82
N ALA A 19 9.50 7.10 5.54
CA ALA A 19 8.52 8.02 5.00
C ALA A 19 7.49 7.22 4.20
N TYR A 20 6.23 7.64 4.27
CA TYR A 20 5.10 6.97 3.62
C TYR A 20 4.30 7.97 2.80
N VAL A 21 3.84 7.53 1.64
CA VAL A 21 2.91 8.27 0.77
C VAL A 21 1.79 7.32 0.37
N TRP A 22 0.54 7.76 0.45
CA TRP A 22 -0.63 6.90 0.17
C TRP A 22 -0.90 6.72 -1.32
N GLU A 23 -0.24 7.48 -2.19
CA GLU A 23 -0.41 7.36 -3.64
C GLU A 23 0.59 6.33 -4.16
N PRO A 24 0.26 5.58 -5.24
CA PRO A 24 -0.94 5.72 -6.06
C PRO A 24 -2.14 4.90 -5.57
N ASP A 25 -2.08 4.29 -4.38
CA ASP A 25 -3.13 3.40 -3.85
C ASP A 25 -4.49 4.11 -3.73
N TYR A 26 -4.51 5.29 -3.11
CA TYR A 26 -5.73 6.07 -2.93
C TYR A 26 -6.46 6.32 -4.26
N THR A 27 -5.72 6.69 -5.30
CA THR A 27 -6.28 6.90 -6.63
C THR A 27 -6.62 5.58 -7.32
N GLY A 28 -5.79 4.54 -7.18
CA GLY A 28 -6.00 3.20 -7.75
C GLY A 28 -7.28 2.53 -7.25
N HIS A 29 -7.70 2.81 -6.02
CA HIS A 29 -8.99 2.35 -5.48
C HIS A 29 -10.22 3.04 -6.10
N ARG A 30 -10.06 4.21 -6.71
CA ARG A 30 -11.16 5.07 -7.21
C ARG A 30 -11.19 5.17 -8.72
N ALA A 31 -10.06 4.98 -9.37
CA ALA A 31 -9.90 5.17 -10.80
C ALA A 31 -8.84 4.21 -11.36
N THR A 32 -8.89 4.01 -12.67
CA THR A 32 -7.90 3.25 -13.43
C THR A 32 -7.36 4.12 -14.57
N GLY A 33 -6.27 3.68 -15.20
CA GLY A 33 -5.69 4.37 -16.35
C GLY A 33 -5.03 5.71 -15.98
N GLU A 34 -5.30 6.75 -16.78
CA GLU A 34 -4.51 7.99 -16.78
C GLU A 34 -4.41 8.68 -15.42
N LYS A 35 -5.50 8.69 -14.63
CA LYS A 35 -5.47 9.29 -13.28
C LYS A 35 -4.44 8.65 -12.36
N VAL A 36 -4.24 7.33 -12.48
CA VAL A 36 -3.21 6.61 -11.71
C VAL A 36 -1.82 6.98 -12.24
N TYR A 37 -1.65 7.06 -13.56
CA TYR A 37 -0.37 7.46 -14.17
C TYR A 37 0.03 8.90 -13.82
N GLU A 38 -0.93 9.81 -13.68
CA GLU A 38 -0.68 11.16 -13.17
C GLU A 38 -0.10 11.13 -11.74
N GLN A 39 -0.64 10.29 -10.86
CA GLN A 39 -0.09 10.14 -9.51
C GLN A 39 1.30 9.51 -9.52
N VAL A 40 1.53 8.50 -10.37
CA VAL A 40 2.86 7.91 -10.53
C VAL A 40 3.88 8.95 -10.99
N ARG A 41 3.55 9.78 -11.98
CA ARG A 41 4.43 10.89 -12.42
C ARG A 41 4.67 11.93 -11.32
N SER A 42 3.65 12.22 -10.50
CA SER A 42 3.79 13.13 -9.36
C SER A 42 4.72 12.58 -8.27
N LEU A 43 4.66 11.28 -8.00
CA LEU A 43 5.55 10.58 -7.07
C LEU A 43 6.99 10.55 -7.59
N ASP A 44 7.17 10.22 -8.86
CA ASP A 44 8.48 10.23 -9.53
C ASP A 44 9.15 11.61 -9.42
N ALA A 45 8.41 12.68 -9.75
CA ALA A 45 8.90 14.05 -9.58
C ALA A 45 9.18 14.42 -8.11
N SER A 46 8.47 13.83 -7.15
CA SER A 46 8.73 14.04 -5.72
C SER A 46 10.01 13.34 -5.25
N ILE A 47 10.26 12.13 -5.76
CA ILE A 47 11.51 11.39 -5.54
C ILE A 47 12.67 12.16 -6.15
N GLU A 48 12.54 12.65 -7.39
CA GLU A 48 13.55 13.49 -8.03
C GLU A 48 13.90 14.72 -7.17
N ARG A 49 12.91 15.46 -6.69
CA ARG A 49 13.13 16.60 -5.79
C ARG A 49 13.85 16.20 -4.51
N PHE A 50 13.53 15.05 -3.93
CA PHE A 50 14.20 14.55 -2.73
C PHE A 50 15.66 14.18 -3.00
N LEU A 51 15.94 13.47 -4.08
CA LEU A 51 17.30 13.08 -4.48
C LEU A 51 18.16 14.31 -4.83
N ASN A 52 17.60 15.27 -5.56
CA ASN A 52 18.27 16.54 -5.86
C ASN A 52 18.60 17.29 -4.57
N LYS A 53 17.66 17.36 -3.61
CA LYS A 53 17.92 18.01 -2.33
C LYS A 53 19.02 17.31 -1.53
N LEU A 54 19.08 15.98 -1.54
CA LEU A 54 20.19 15.24 -0.92
C LEU A 54 21.53 15.51 -1.61
N SER A 55 21.52 15.63 -2.95
CA SER A 55 22.73 15.94 -3.73
C SER A 55 23.24 17.34 -3.46
N GLU A 56 22.35 18.34 -3.43
CA GLU A 56 22.67 19.74 -3.11
C GLU A 56 23.32 19.89 -1.73
N GLU A 57 22.90 19.06 -0.78
CA GLU A 57 23.43 19.04 0.59
C GLU A 57 24.67 18.14 0.74
N GLY A 58 25.15 17.53 -0.34
CA GLY A 58 26.32 16.63 -0.32
C GLY A 58 26.08 15.30 0.41
N MET A 59 24.83 14.93 0.67
CA MET A 59 24.45 13.76 1.48
C MET A 59 24.09 12.52 0.65
N LEU A 60 23.82 12.67 -0.66
CA LEU A 60 23.32 11.57 -1.50
C LEU A 60 24.23 10.33 -1.49
N GLY A 61 25.56 10.51 -1.44
CA GLY A 61 26.52 9.40 -1.36
C GLY A 61 26.67 8.77 0.03
N CYS A 62 26.03 9.34 1.05
CA CYS A 62 26.17 8.93 2.46
C CYS A 62 24.91 8.24 3.01
N VAL A 63 23.84 8.13 2.21
CA VAL A 63 22.57 7.53 2.62
C VAL A 63 22.22 6.35 1.73
N ASN A 64 21.75 5.26 2.34
CA ASN A 64 21.16 4.15 1.61
C ASN A 64 19.66 4.42 1.45
N ILE A 65 19.18 4.45 0.21
CA ILE A 65 17.78 4.71 -0.10
C ILE A 65 17.13 3.43 -0.60
N VAL A 66 16.03 3.05 0.03
CA VAL A 66 15.22 1.89 -0.36
C VAL A 66 13.81 2.39 -0.65
N ILE A 67 13.36 2.23 -1.89
CA ILE A 67 12.01 2.58 -2.34
C ILE A 67 11.25 1.27 -2.51
N VAL A 68 10.18 1.12 -1.75
CA VAL A 68 9.36 -0.10 -1.74
C VAL A 68 7.88 0.28 -1.77
N SER A 69 7.07 -0.70 -2.14
CA SER A 69 5.62 -0.66 -2.02
C SER A 69 5.18 -1.87 -1.20
N ASP A 70 4.10 -1.71 -0.46
CA ASP A 70 3.47 -2.73 0.35
C ASP A 70 2.71 -3.76 -0.50
N HIS A 71 2.03 -3.33 -1.58
CA HIS A 71 1.29 -4.21 -2.47
C HIS A 71 1.01 -3.62 -3.87
N GLY A 72 0.44 -4.45 -4.76
CA GLY A 72 -0.05 -4.03 -6.07
C GLY A 72 -1.51 -3.55 -6.05
N MET A 73 -2.07 -3.28 -7.24
CA MET A 73 -3.47 -2.92 -7.44
C MET A 73 -4.08 -3.75 -8.57
N SER A 74 -5.33 -4.18 -8.44
CA SER A 74 -6.03 -4.96 -9.46
C SER A 74 -7.47 -4.49 -9.65
N VAL A 75 -7.95 -4.56 -10.89
CA VAL A 75 -9.33 -4.20 -11.23
C VAL A 75 -10.26 -5.35 -10.88
N ILE A 76 -11.16 -5.12 -9.93
CA ILE A 76 -12.19 -6.10 -9.56
C ILE A 76 -13.33 -6.05 -10.58
N LYS A 77 -13.41 -7.06 -11.45
CA LYS A 77 -14.48 -7.20 -12.46
C LYS A 77 -15.65 -8.05 -12.00
N ASN A 78 -15.39 -9.02 -11.11
CA ASN A 78 -16.37 -9.98 -10.62
C ASN A 78 -16.49 -9.86 -9.10
N ARG A 79 -17.70 -10.04 -8.58
CA ARG A 79 -17.98 -10.10 -7.14
C ARG A 79 -18.88 -11.31 -6.88
N VAL A 80 -18.67 -11.97 -5.75
CA VAL A 80 -19.49 -13.09 -5.29
C VAL A 80 -20.23 -12.64 -4.04
N ALA A 81 -21.55 -12.71 -4.06
CA ALA A 81 -22.41 -12.47 -2.90
C ALA A 81 -22.63 -13.81 -2.18
N LEU A 82 -22.00 -14.00 -1.02
CA LEU A 82 -22.03 -15.29 -0.32
C LEU A 82 -23.39 -15.62 0.28
N ASP A 83 -24.13 -14.61 0.70
CA ASP A 83 -25.49 -14.70 1.23
C ASP A 83 -26.52 -15.13 0.18
N GLU A 84 -26.24 -14.92 -1.11
CA GLU A 84 -27.03 -15.46 -2.21
C GLU A 84 -26.78 -16.95 -2.47
N MET A 85 -25.66 -17.50 -1.97
CA MET A 85 -25.22 -18.87 -2.25
C MET A 85 -25.34 -19.82 -1.06
N LEU A 86 -25.25 -19.30 0.17
CA LEU A 86 -25.13 -20.06 1.41
C LEU A 86 -25.93 -19.36 2.52
N ASN A 87 -26.42 -20.12 3.50
CA ASN A 87 -26.94 -19.50 4.73
C ASN A 87 -25.76 -18.94 5.55
N THR A 88 -25.72 -17.61 5.70
CA THR A 88 -24.68 -16.90 6.46
C THR A 88 -25.07 -16.60 7.90
N ASP A 89 -26.21 -17.09 8.39
CA ASP A 89 -26.66 -16.90 9.76
C ASP A 89 -25.62 -17.39 10.77
N GLY A 90 -25.31 -16.53 11.74
CA GLY A 90 -24.32 -16.83 12.77
C GLY A 90 -22.87 -16.79 12.29
N LEU A 91 -22.61 -16.26 11.09
CA LEU A 91 -21.26 -15.98 10.60
C LEU A 91 -20.91 -14.49 10.70
N VAL A 92 -19.63 -14.21 10.92
CA VAL A 92 -19.03 -12.87 10.75
C VAL A 92 -18.12 -12.95 9.53
N ILE A 93 -18.40 -12.14 8.50
CA ILE A 93 -17.69 -12.19 7.21
C ILE A 93 -16.94 -10.88 6.99
N VAL A 94 -15.63 -10.97 6.75
CA VAL A 94 -14.80 -9.86 6.31
C VAL A 94 -14.61 -9.98 4.80
N PRO A 95 -15.30 -9.15 3.98
CA PRO A 95 -15.27 -9.28 2.54
C PRO A 95 -13.94 -8.81 1.95
N GLY A 96 -13.51 -9.44 0.86
CA GLY A 96 -12.31 -9.06 0.14
C GLY A 96 -11.85 -10.17 -0.81
N VAL A 97 -10.74 -9.93 -1.53
CA VAL A 97 -10.14 -10.97 -2.39
C VAL A 97 -9.73 -12.19 -1.55
N ASN A 98 -9.21 -11.94 -0.34
CA ASN A 98 -9.06 -12.94 0.71
C ASN A 98 -10.20 -12.74 1.71
N THR A 99 -11.32 -13.45 1.51
CA THR A 99 -12.47 -13.35 2.41
C THR A 99 -12.20 -14.18 3.67
N LEU A 100 -12.42 -13.58 4.85
CA LEU A 100 -12.33 -14.27 6.13
C LEU A 100 -13.74 -14.51 6.68
N MET A 101 -13.99 -15.73 7.15
CA MET A 101 -15.28 -16.13 7.71
C MET A 101 -15.06 -16.72 9.10
N PHE A 102 -15.80 -16.19 10.08
CA PHE A 102 -15.79 -16.65 11.46
C PHE A 102 -17.18 -17.15 11.83
N ARG A 103 -17.26 -18.12 12.74
CA ARG A 103 -18.50 -18.37 13.49
C ARG A 103 -18.63 -17.31 14.57
N ASN A 104 -19.84 -16.79 14.81
CA ASN A 104 -20.08 -15.77 15.84
C ASN A 104 -19.58 -16.25 17.22
N GLY A 105 -18.73 -15.45 17.85
CA GLY A 105 -18.07 -15.78 19.13
C GLY A 105 -16.83 -16.68 19.03
N SER A 106 -16.40 -17.08 17.82
CA SER A 106 -15.19 -17.88 17.60
C SER A 106 -13.97 -17.01 17.29
N SER A 107 -12.78 -17.45 17.70
CA SER A 107 -11.49 -16.92 17.25
C SER A 107 -10.92 -17.67 16.03
N GLU A 108 -11.49 -18.82 15.68
CA GLU A 108 -11.11 -19.57 14.49
C GLU A 108 -11.81 -19.00 13.24
N PHE A 109 -11.05 -18.93 12.14
CA PHE A 109 -11.53 -18.44 10.86
C PHE A 109 -11.23 -19.42 9.73
N TYR A 110 -12.04 -19.32 8.69
CA TYR A 110 -11.82 -19.94 7.40
C TYR A 110 -11.50 -18.83 6.40
N SER A 111 -10.46 -19.03 5.60
CA SER A 111 -10.09 -18.11 4.52
C SER A 111 -10.42 -18.74 3.17
N PHE A 112 -11.10 -18.00 2.32
CA PHE A 112 -11.43 -18.42 0.97
C PHE A 112 -11.01 -17.33 -0.02
N ALA A 113 -10.34 -17.75 -1.09
CA ALA A 113 -10.06 -16.93 -2.25
C ALA A 113 -10.72 -17.58 -3.47
N PHE A 114 -11.63 -16.86 -4.12
CA PHE A 114 -12.20 -17.31 -5.39
C PHE A 114 -11.21 -17.04 -6.51
N ILE A 115 -10.50 -18.08 -6.92
CA ILE A 115 -9.67 -18.06 -8.12
C ILE A 115 -10.49 -18.69 -9.25
N PRO A 116 -11.00 -17.90 -10.22
CA PRO A 116 -11.72 -18.47 -11.35
C PRO A 116 -10.79 -19.42 -12.12
N CYS A 117 -11.29 -20.59 -12.52
CA CYS A 117 -10.51 -21.62 -13.22
C CYS A 117 -9.92 -21.18 -14.58
N ASN A 118 -10.31 -20.01 -15.10
CA ASN A 118 -9.87 -19.48 -16.40
C ASN A 118 -9.05 -18.19 -16.27
N ALA A 119 -8.36 -17.99 -15.14
CA ALA A 119 -7.40 -16.88 -14.98
C ALA A 119 -6.09 -17.17 -15.73
#